data_AF-A0A958QI70-F1
#
_entry.id   AF-A0A958QI70-F1
#
_cell.length_a   1.000
_cell.length_b   1.000
_cell.length_c   1.000
_cell.angle_alpha   90.00
_cell.angle_beta   90.00
_cell.angle_gamma   90.00
#
_symmetry.space_group_name_H-M   'P 1'
#
loop_
_entity.id
_entity.type
_entity.pdbx_description
1 polymer ?
#
loop_
_entity_poly.entity_id
_entity_poly.type
_entity_poly.pdbx_seq_one_letter_code
_entity_poly.pdbx_strand_id
1 'polypeptide(L)'
;MKSKTKTTIKYIGAKLSKLQSSLNKHSDAALWLLGFALLATGLCADSFAQLATAPGSGVAGGDDRIYEVVNRIFLLIEGNLGALIMISAGLGAIIAAAFGAYRAAVGLLVVAVGAFILRSLVAIFFDWQ
;
A
#
# COMPACT_ATOMS: atom_id res chain seq x y z
N MET A 1 -15.15 26.53 -51.13
CA MET A 1 -15.05 26.89 -49.69
C MET A 1 -14.78 25.73 -48.72
N LYS A 2 -14.84 24.44 -49.10
CA LYS A 2 -14.68 23.28 -48.17
C LYS A 2 -13.25 22.95 -47.69
N SER A 3 -12.22 23.67 -48.15
CA SER A 3 -10.81 23.32 -47.91
C SER A 3 -10.26 23.83 -46.57
N LYS A 4 -10.63 25.06 -46.15
CA LYS A 4 -10.05 25.71 -44.95
C LYS A 4 -10.42 25.01 -43.64
N THR A 5 -11.54 24.30 -43.58
CA THR A 5 -12.02 23.63 -42.37
C THR A 5 -11.20 22.41 -41.98
N LYS A 6 -10.62 21.68 -42.94
CA LYS A 6 -9.84 20.46 -42.66
C LYS A 6 -8.50 20.77 -42.00
N THR A 7 -7.89 21.91 -42.32
CA THR A 7 -6.58 22.32 -41.78
C THR A 7 -6.68 22.77 -40.33
N THR A 8 -7.76 23.47 -39.95
CA THR A 8 -7.98 23.93 -38.57
C THR A 8 -8.21 22.77 -37.60
N ILE A 9 -8.96 21.73 -38.02
CA ILE A 9 -9.22 20.53 -37.21
C ILE A 9 -7.91 19.76 -36.95
N LYS A 10 -7.03 19.67 -37.94
CA LYS A 10 -5.72 19.00 -37.81
C LYS A 10 -4.80 19.72 -36.81
N TYR A 11 -4.85 21.06 -36.79
CA TYR A 11 -4.05 21.88 -35.89
C TYR A 11 -4.53 21.79 -34.44
N ILE A 12 -5.84 21.74 -34.22
CA ILE A 12 -6.44 21.56 -32.89
C ILE A 12 -6.13 20.17 -32.34
N GLY A 13 -6.26 19.12 -33.18
CA GLY A 13 -5.92 17.74 -32.79
C GLY A 13 -4.44 17.57 -32.39
N ALA A 14 -3.51 18.19 -33.13
CA ALA A 14 -2.09 18.15 -32.81
C ALA A 14 -1.73 18.91 -31.52
N LYS A 15 -2.51 19.94 -31.16
CA LYS A 15 -2.31 20.69 -29.91
C LYS A 15 -2.86 19.92 -28.70
N LEU A 16 -3.98 19.23 -28.87
CA LEU A 16 -4.58 18.35 -27.86
C LEU A 16 -3.68 17.13 -27.54
N SER A 17 -3.09 16.49 -28.54
CA SER A 17 -2.19 15.35 -28.32
C SER A 17 -0.87 15.75 -27.63
N LYS A 18 -0.37 16.96 -27.89
CA LYS A 18 0.77 17.53 -27.15
C LYS A 18 0.44 17.83 -25.69
N LEU A 19 -0.77 18.32 -25.40
CA LEU A 19 -1.24 18.54 -24.03
C LEU A 19 -1.37 17.22 -23.26
N GLN A 20 -1.94 16.19 -23.88
CA GLN A 20 -2.13 14.88 -23.26
C GLN A 20 -0.80 14.17 -22.97
N SER A 21 0.18 14.25 -23.87
CA SER A 21 1.51 13.67 -23.64
C SER A 21 2.32 14.42 -22.58
N SER A 22 2.08 15.72 -22.38
CA SER A 22 2.69 16.48 -21.28
C SER A 22 2.08 16.12 -19.93
N LEU A 23 0.75 15.88 -19.88
CA LEU A 23 0.06 15.52 -18.64
C LEU A 23 0.55 14.18 -18.07
N ASN A 24 0.72 13.18 -18.94
CA ASN A 24 1.18 11.85 -18.53
C ASN A 24 2.59 11.86 -17.92
N LYS A 25 3.48 12.77 -18.36
CA LYS A 25 4.83 12.89 -17.80
C LYS A 25 4.85 13.40 -16.36
N HIS A 26 3.87 14.23 -15.96
CA HIS A 26 3.77 14.76 -14.61
C HIS A 26 2.98 13.84 -13.66
N SER A 27 2.05 13.05 -14.20
CA SER A 27 1.27 12.05 -13.46
C SER A 27 2.15 11.05 -12.70
N ASP A 28 3.17 10.49 -13.36
CA ASP A 28 4.01 9.45 -12.77
C ASP A 28 4.87 9.98 -11.62
N ALA A 29 5.40 11.21 -11.77
CA ALA A 29 6.17 11.86 -10.71
C ALA A 29 5.30 12.24 -9.51
N ALA A 30 4.05 12.67 -9.74
CA ALA A 30 3.11 13.01 -8.68
C ALA A 30 2.70 11.78 -7.86
N LEU A 31 2.43 10.64 -8.52
CA LEU A 31 2.13 9.37 -7.85
C LEU A 31 3.31 8.89 -7.00
N TRP A 32 4.54 9.03 -7.51
CA TRP A 32 5.74 8.64 -6.78
C TRP A 32 5.96 9.50 -5.53
N LEU A 33 5.81 10.83 -5.65
CA LEU A 33 5.90 11.76 -4.53
C LEU A 33 4.82 11.52 -3.48
N LEU A 34 3.58 11.27 -3.91
CA LEU A 34 2.48 10.99 -3.01
C LEU A 34 2.71 9.68 -2.24
N GLY A 35 3.20 8.64 -2.90
CA GLY A 35 3.56 7.37 -2.25
C GLY A 35 4.69 7.53 -1.23
N PHE A 36 5.73 8.30 -1.58
CA PHE A 36 6.85 8.56 -0.67
C PHE A 36 6.41 9.41 0.53
N ALA A 37 5.56 10.41 0.32
CA ALA A 37 5.01 11.23 1.39
C ALA A 37 4.16 10.40 2.36
N LEU A 38 3.32 9.49 1.85
CA LEU A 38 2.51 8.60 2.67
C LEU A 38 3.38 7.69 3.54
N LEU A 39 4.41 7.09 2.96
CA LEU A 39 5.39 6.26 3.68
C LEU A 39 6.15 7.04 4.74
N ALA A 40 6.61 8.26 4.42
CA ALA A 40 7.32 9.12 5.36
C ALA A 40 6.42 9.53 6.54
N THR A 41 5.17 9.91 6.27
CA THR A 41 4.20 10.23 7.33
C THR A 41 3.87 9.02 8.21
N GLY A 42 3.81 7.81 7.62
CA GLY A 42 3.62 6.57 8.37
C GLY A 42 4.82 6.19 9.22
N LEU A 43 6.05 6.49 8.78
CA LEU A 43 7.27 6.24 9.57
C LEU A 43 7.45 7.24 10.71
N CYS A 44 7.07 8.50 10.51
CA CYS A 44 7.24 9.57 11.51
C CYS A 44 6.16 9.56 12.60
N ALA A 45 5.01 8.94 12.36
CA ALA A 45 4.02 8.74 13.42
C ALA A 45 4.51 7.58 14.30
N ASP A 46 4.98 7.92 15.51
CA ASP A 46 5.22 6.91 16.55
C ASP A 46 4.01 5.99 16.63
N SER A 47 4.26 4.68 16.52
CA SER A 47 3.20 3.69 16.43
C SER A 47 2.33 3.83 17.69
N PHE A 48 1.07 4.23 17.54
CA PHE A 48 0.08 4.31 18.63
C PHE A 48 -0.02 3.01 19.46
N ALA A 49 0.53 1.89 18.96
CA ALA A 49 0.71 0.63 19.67
C ALA A 49 1.73 0.68 20.84
N GLN A 50 2.66 1.64 20.88
CA GLN A 50 3.63 1.79 21.99
C GLN A 50 3.09 2.61 23.17
N LEU A 51 1.99 3.34 23.01
CA LEU A 51 1.45 4.22 24.05
C LEU A 51 0.58 3.48 25.08
N ALA A 52 0.23 2.21 24.84
CA ALA A 52 -0.41 1.35 25.81
C ALA A 52 0.66 0.66 26.68
N THR A 53 0.95 1.28 27.81
CA THR A 53 1.50 0.72 29.05
C THR A 53 1.81 -0.79 28.99
N ALA A 54 3.08 -1.17 28.87
CA ALA A 54 3.51 -2.52 29.18
C ALA A 54 3.72 -2.64 30.71
N PRO A 55 2.93 -3.43 31.45
CA PRO A 55 3.32 -3.87 32.78
C PRO A 55 4.30 -5.04 32.60
N GLY A 56 5.58 -4.77 32.77
CA GLY A 56 6.65 -5.76 32.58
C GLY A 56 7.96 -5.29 33.19
N SER A 57 7.90 -4.92 34.45
CA SER A 57 9.05 -4.61 35.30
C SER A 57 9.99 -5.82 35.43
N GLY A 58 11.25 -5.61 35.08
CA GLY A 58 12.43 -6.28 35.66
C GLY A 58 12.38 -7.80 35.83
N VAL A 59 12.85 -8.55 34.84
CA VAL A 59 13.39 -9.91 35.07
C VAL A 59 14.68 -10.06 34.27
N ALA A 60 15.72 -10.48 34.98
CA ALA A 60 17.02 -10.82 34.43
C ALA A 60 16.91 -12.11 33.60
N GLY A 61 17.13 -12.02 32.30
CA GLY A 61 17.14 -13.16 31.38
C GLY A 61 16.98 -12.68 29.95
N GLY A 62 18.04 -12.77 29.15
CA GLY A 62 18.02 -12.31 27.75
C GLY A 62 16.98 -13.05 26.89
N ASP A 63 16.62 -14.27 27.26
CA ASP A 63 15.75 -15.15 26.48
C ASP A 63 14.26 -14.81 26.61
N ASP A 64 13.79 -14.41 27.81
CA ASP A 64 12.37 -14.08 28.03
C ASP A 64 11.94 -12.80 27.29
N ARG A 65 12.86 -11.84 27.13
CA ARG A 65 12.58 -10.62 26.33
C ARG A 65 12.45 -10.92 24.85
N ILE A 66 13.25 -11.85 24.32
CA ILE A 66 13.15 -12.24 22.91
C ILE A 66 11.82 -12.94 22.68
N TYR A 67 11.43 -13.84 23.60
CA TYR A 67 10.14 -14.52 23.52
C TYR A 67 8.96 -13.54 23.56
N GLU A 68 8.96 -12.57 24.47
CA GLU A 68 7.88 -11.59 24.55
C GLU A 68 7.82 -10.65 23.34
N VAL A 69 8.96 -10.22 22.80
CA VAL A 69 9.01 -9.37 21.59
C VAL A 69 8.51 -10.14 20.37
N VAL A 70 8.92 -11.41 20.21
CA VAL A 70 8.46 -12.26 19.12
C VAL A 70 6.96 -12.51 19.23
N ASN A 71 6.45 -12.82 20.43
CA ASN A 71 5.03 -13.01 20.68
C ASN A 71 4.22 -11.74 20.34
N ARG A 72 4.69 -10.54 20.75
CA ARG A 72 4.05 -9.27 20.40
C ARG A 72 4.02 -9.01 18.89
N ILE A 73 5.10 -9.32 18.18
CA ILE A 73 5.16 -9.16 16.72
C ILE A 73 4.17 -10.09 16.03
N PHE A 74 4.08 -11.36 16.46
CA PHE A 74 3.10 -12.30 15.91
C PHE A 74 1.66 -11.85 16.17
N LEU A 75 1.34 -11.42 17.41
CA LEU A 75 0.03 -10.85 17.74
C LEU A 75 -0.34 -9.63 16.91
N LEU A 76 0.62 -8.74 16.63
CA LEU A 76 0.42 -7.58 15.78
C LEU A 76 0.13 -7.98 14.33
N ILE A 77 0.92 -8.89 13.77
CA ILE A 77 0.77 -9.39 12.39
C ILE A 77 -0.54 -10.17 12.21
N GLU A 78 -0.94 -10.97 13.21
CA GLU A 78 -2.17 -11.75 13.18
C GLU A 78 -3.43 -10.90 13.41
N GLY A 79 -3.29 -9.86 14.25
CA GLY A 79 -4.38 -8.99 14.64
C GLY A 79 -4.63 -7.87 13.63
N ASN A 80 -4.65 -6.64 14.15
CA ASN A 80 -5.17 -5.50 13.40
C ASN A 80 -4.25 -5.06 12.24
N LEU A 81 -2.94 -5.29 12.34
CA LEU A 81 -1.98 -4.89 11.30
C LEU A 81 -2.15 -5.74 10.03
N GLY A 82 -2.27 -7.06 10.17
CA GLY A 82 -2.48 -7.97 9.04
C GLY A 82 -3.80 -7.70 8.31
N ALA A 83 -4.87 -7.44 9.07
CA ALA A 83 -6.16 -7.04 8.51
C ALA A 83 -6.08 -5.70 7.75
N LEU A 84 -5.36 -4.72 8.28
CA LEU A 84 -5.22 -3.39 7.70
C LEU A 84 -4.41 -3.42 6.39
N ILE A 85 -3.32 -4.20 6.34
CA ILE A 85 -2.52 -4.43 5.12
C ILE A 85 -3.36 -5.14 4.04
N MET A 86 -4.14 -6.15 4.41
CA MET A 86 -5.01 -6.88 3.49
C MET A 86 -6.07 -5.98 2.85
N ILE A 87 -6.77 -5.17 3.66
CA ILE A 87 -7.85 -4.30 3.18
C ILE A 87 -7.29 -3.15 2.32
N SER A 88 -6.19 -2.52 2.75
CA SER A 88 -5.55 -1.45 1.99
C SER A 88 -5.00 -1.93 0.63
N ALA A 89 -4.36 -3.11 0.59
CA ALA A 89 -3.91 -3.73 -0.65
C ALA A 89 -5.09 -4.11 -1.57
N GLY A 90 -6.17 -4.65 -1.01
CA GLY A 90 -7.39 -4.99 -1.75
C GLY A 90 -8.06 -3.76 -2.38
N LEU A 91 -8.23 -2.68 -1.62
CA LEU A 91 -8.77 -1.41 -2.13
C LEU A 91 -7.86 -0.82 -3.21
N GLY A 92 -6.54 -0.84 -2.99
CA GLY A 92 -5.56 -0.40 -3.99
C GLY A 92 -5.65 -1.21 -5.29
N ALA A 93 -5.87 -2.52 -5.21
CA ALA A 93 -6.04 -3.38 -6.37
C ALA A 93 -7.28 -3.02 -7.20
N ILE A 94 -8.41 -2.73 -6.52
CA ILE A 94 -9.66 -2.29 -7.17
C ILE A 94 -9.45 -0.95 -7.90
N ILE A 95 -8.80 0.01 -7.24
CA ILE A 95 -8.53 1.34 -7.82
C ILE A 95 -7.57 1.22 -9.02
N ALA A 96 -6.52 0.41 -8.90
CA ALA A 96 -5.58 0.17 -10.00
C ALA A 96 -6.23 -0.51 -11.21
N ALA A 97 -7.17 -1.43 -10.96
CA ALA A 97 -7.96 -2.06 -12.01
C ALA A 97 -8.87 -1.03 -12.73
N ALA A 98 -9.47 -0.10 -11.98
CA ALA A 98 -10.32 0.95 -12.53
C ALA A 98 -9.57 1.93 -13.44
N PHE A 99 -8.29 2.21 -13.16
CA PHE A 99 -7.43 3.06 -14.00
C PHE A 99 -6.76 2.33 -15.18
N GLY A 100 -7.08 1.05 -15.41
CA GLY A 100 -6.50 0.26 -16.51
C GLY A 100 -5.06 -0.20 -16.25
N ALA A 101 -4.54 -0.03 -15.03
CA ALA A 101 -3.20 -0.46 -14.64
C ALA A 101 -3.20 -1.94 -14.21
N TYR A 102 -3.52 -2.84 -15.15
CA TYR A 102 -3.73 -4.28 -14.87
C TYR A 102 -2.54 -4.94 -14.17
N ARG A 103 -1.30 -4.60 -14.57
CA ARG A 103 -0.09 -5.17 -13.94
C ARG A 103 0.06 -4.76 -12.47
N ALA A 104 -0.30 -3.52 -12.12
CA ALA A 104 -0.29 -3.04 -10.74
C ALA A 104 -1.42 -3.68 -9.92
N ALA A 105 -2.61 -3.80 -10.51
CA ALA A 105 -3.76 -4.43 -9.86
C ALA A 105 -3.49 -5.89 -9.48
N VAL A 106 -2.88 -6.67 -10.38
CA VAL A 106 -2.50 -8.06 -10.10
C VAL A 106 -1.44 -8.13 -8.99
N GLY A 107 -0.46 -7.22 -8.99
CA GLY A 107 0.53 -7.14 -7.92
C GLY A 107 -0.09 -6.88 -6.54
N LEU A 108 -1.00 -5.92 -6.44
CA LEU A 108 -1.69 -5.61 -5.18
C LEU A 108 -2.65 -6.72 -4.75
N LEU A 109 -3.28 -7.42 -5.70
CA LEU A 109 -4.10 -8.59 -5.40
C LEU A 109 -3.28 -9.72 -4.78
N VAL A 110 -2.10 -10.01 -5.33
CA VAL A 110 -1.20 -11.05 -4.78
C VAL A 110 -0.76 -10.69 -3.36
N VAL A 111 -0.46 -9.42 -3.08
CA VAL A 111 -0.11 -8.96 -1.72
C VAL A 111 -1.27 -9.15 -0.75
N ALA A 112 -2.51 -8.80 -1.14
CA ALA A 112 -3.69 -8.99 -0.31
C ALA A 112 -3.93 -10.48 0.02
N VAL A 113 -3.83 -11.36 -0.97
CA VAL A 113 -3.98 -12.81 -0.80
C VAL A 113 -2.83 -13.39 0.04
N GLY A 114 -1.60 -12.94 -0.19
CA GLY A 114 -0.42 -13.37 0.57
C GLY A 114 -0.53 -13.01 2.06
N ALA A 115 -0.98 -11.79 2.37
CA ALA A 115 -1.24 -11.36 3.75
C ALA A 115 -2.36 -12.18 4.41
N PHE A 116 -3.40 -12.55 3.65
CA PHE A 116 -4.46 -13.44 4.13
C PHE A 116 -3.94 -14.83 4.46
N ILE A 117 -3.16 -15.43 3.55
CA ILE A 117 -2.59 -16.76 3.75
C ILE A 117 -1.62 -16.77 4.93
N LEU A 118 -0.73 -15.76 5.05
CA LEU A 118 0.19 -15.64 6.18
C LEU A 118 -0.56 -15.55 7.51
N ARG A 119 -1.64 -14.76 7.57
CA ARG A 119 -2.50 -14.66 8.76
C ARG A 119 -3.11 -16.02 9.12
N SER A 120 -3.67 -16.73 8.14
CA SER A 120 -4.25 -18.06 8.36
C SER A 120 -3.22 -19.11 8.77
N LEU A 121 -2.01 -19.08 8.19
CA LEU A 121 -0.95 -20.02 8.55
C LEU A 121 -0.41 -19.75 9.96
N VAL A 122 -0.20 -18.49 10.33
CA VAL A 122 0.24 -18.12 11.68
C VAL A 122 -0.79 -18.57 12.71
N ALA A 123 -2.08 -18.29 12.47
CA ALA A 123 -3.15 -18.79 13.33
C ALA A 123 -3.09 -20.33 13.45
N ILE A 124 -3.05 -21.08 12.34
CA ILE A 124 -3.06 -22.55 12.42
C ILE A 124 -1.84 -23.14 13.14
N PHE A 125 -0.65 -22.56 12.97
CA PHE A 125 0.58 -23.12 13.53
C PHE A 125 0.89 -22.64 14.95
N PHE A 126 0.43 -21.46 15.35
CA PHE A 126 0.77 -20.84 16.63
C PHE A 126 -0.43 -20.61 17.56
N ASP A 127 -1.66 -20.81 17.10
CA ASP A 127 -2.89 -20.81 17.94
C ASP A 127 -3.06 -22.18 18.65
N TRP A 128 -1.97 -22.70 19.23
CA TRP A 128 -2.02 -23.80 20.19
C TRP A 128 -2.11 -23.20 21.61
N GLN A 129 -3.30 -22.68 21.94
CA GLN A 129 -3.80 -22.56 23.31
C GLN A 129 -5.06 -23.41 23.48
#